data_AF-W4M7J5-F1
#
_entry.id   AF-W4M7J5-F1
#
_cell.length_a   1.000
_cell.length_b   1.000
_cell.length_c   1.000
_cell.angle_alpha   90.00
_cell.angle_beta   90.00
_cell.angle_gamma   90.00
#
_symmetry.space_group_name_H-M   'P 1'
#
loop_
_entity.id
_entity.type
_entity.pdbx_description
1 polymer ?
#
loop_
_entity_poly.entity_id
_entity_poly.type
_entity_poly.pdbx_seq_one_letter_code
_entity_poly.pdbx_strand_id
1 'polypeptide(L)'
;MRVLVIGSKRHLDDIQGERFNDSSRSLGAALATAGHEVIVCSPSFHTADPFIIEGMKTVLGTHRVTLFRLPSESEELYKQVYEPSELGSQVPGKLIFDHRIAEGGWRVIHLHAIRYADVVVAIGGSTSGTHTTVYSSELLETPVILIPTLGGAAENAWSYFRGRYYSDGEANILQRPWHPGADTWGTQIVEVIQSFAKRNPMAQTHYREDMVAAALGALSVVSWFFLFFGPSKGQLTLTLVTLGVNQVTLLR
;
A
#
# COMPACT_ATOMS: atom_id res chain seq x y z
N MET A 1 -8.40 7.96 -1.95
CA MET A 1 -7.14 7.25 -2.27
C MET A 1 -7.44 6.08 -3.19
N ARG A 2 -6.42 5.59 -3.87
CA ARG A 2 -6.44 4.46 -4.79
C ARG A 2 -5.90 3.24 -4.06
N VAL A 3 -6.74 2.22 -3.85
CA VAL A 3 -6.43 1.03 -3.06
C VAL A 3 -6.35 -0.17 -3.99
N LEU A 4 -5.17 -0.74 -4.16
CA LEU A 4 -5.00 -2.00 -4.87
C LEU A 4 -5.27 -3.15 -3.92
N VAL A 5 -6.28 -3.98 -4.22
CA VAL A 5 -6.54 -5.21 -3.46
C VAL A 5 -5.99 -6.40 -4.24
N ILE A 6 -5.13 -7.20 -3.60
CA ILE A 6 -4.54 -8.39 -4.19
C ILE A 6 -4.77 -9.60 -3.29
N GLY A 7 -5.21 -10.70 -3.87
CA GLY A 7 -5.51 -11.89 -3.08
C GLY A 7 -6.05 -13.03 -3.92
N SER A 8 -5.91 -14.26 -3.43
CA SER A 8 -6.55 -15.43 -4.03
C SER A 8 -6.82 -16.53 -3.04
N LYS A 9 -7.91 -17.28 -3.26
CA LYS A 9 -8.34 -18.41 -2.42
C LYS A 9 -7.94 -19.78 -2.97
N ARG A 10 -7.07 -19.85 -3.98
CA ARG A 10 -6.69 -21.13 -4.64
C ARG A 10 -6.05 -22.17 -3.71
N HIS A 11 -5.61 -21.74 -2.54
CA HIS A 11 -4.95 -22.57 -1.53
C HIS A 11 -5.86 -22.90 -0.34
N LEU A 12 -7.10 -22.38 -0.35
CA LEU A 12 -8.07 -22.52 0.73
C LEU A 12 -9.03 -23.67 0.42
N ASP A 13 -9.52 -24.34 1.47
CA ASP A 13 -10.66 -25.25 1.34
C ASP A 13 -11.97 -24.47 1.09
N ASP A 14 -13.08 -25.18 0.86
CA ASP A 14 -14.36 -24.54 0.51
C ASP A 14 -14.86 -23.58 1.60
N ILE A 15 -14.75 -23.98 2.88
CA ILE A 15 -15.23 -23.18 4.02
C ILE A 15 -14.39 -21.91 4.18
N GLN A 16 -13.07 -22.04 4.09
CA GLN A 16 -12.13 -20.92 4.11
C GLN A 16 -12.29 -20.03 2.87
N GLY A 17 -12.58 -20.64 1.72
CA GLY A 17 -12.86 -19.96 0.46
C GLY A 17 -14.13 -19.12 0.52
N GLU A 18 -15.18 -19.56 1.20
CA GLU A 18 -16.38 -18.75 1.47
C GLU A 18 -16.05 -17.56 2.38
N ARG A 19 -15.35 -17.80 3.50
CA ARG A 19 -14.89 -16.73 4.39
C ARG A 19 -14.03 -15.70 3.67
N PHE A 20 -13.17 -16.13 2.75
CA PHE A 20 -12.38 -15.24 1.90
C PHE A 20 -13.26 -14.36 1.01
N ASN A 21 -14.32 -14.92 0.41
CA ASN A 21 -15.24 -14.14 -0.44
C ASN A 21 -16.01 -13.12 0.39
N ASP A 22 -16.54 -13.53 1.54
CA ASP A 22 -17.37 -12.65 2.38
C ASP A 22 -16.55 -11.53 3.04
N SER A 23 -15.34 -11.83 3.50
CA SER A 23 -14.41 -10.81 3.97
C SER A 23 -14.01 -9.85 2.85
N SER A 24 -13.79 -10.34 1.63
CA SER A 24 -13.53 -9.49 0.46
C SER A 24 -14.73 -8.59 0.13
N ARG A 25 -15.98 -9.10 0.20
CA ARG A 25 -17.19 -8.26 0.06
C ARG A 25 -17.28 -7.21 1.15
N SER A 26 -17.05 -7.59 2.40
CA SER A 26 -17.06 -6.68 3.54
C SER A 26 -16.03 -5.56 3.38
N LEU A 27 -14.82 -5.90 2.95
CA LEU A 27 -13.77 -4.93 2.64
C LEU A 27 -14.17 -4.01 1.48
N GLY A 28 -14.75 -4.55 0.41
CA GLY A 28 -15.21 -3.77 -0.75
C GLY A 28 -16.30 -2.76 -0.38
N ALA A 29 -17.28 -3.17 0.43
CA ALA A 29 -18.30 -2.28 0.95
C ALA A 29 -17.68 -1.18 1.83
N ALA A 30 -16.73 -1.52 2.70
CA ALA A 30 -16.04 -0.52 3.53
C ALA A 30 -15.23 0.49 2.70
N LEU A 31 -14.51 0.03 1.67
CA LEU A 31 -13.74 0.88 0.76
C LEU A 31 -14.64 1.86 -0.01
N ALA A 32 -15.78 1.37 -0.52
CA ALA A 32 -16.78 2.20 -1.18
C ALA A 32 -17.41 3.23 -0.23
N THR A 33 -17.76 2.82 0.99
CA THR A 33 -18.30 3.71 2.03
C THR A 33 -17.32 4.84 2.37
N ALA A 34 -16.02 4.55 2.39
CA ALA A 34 -14.96 5.53 2.62
C ALA A 34 -14.61 6.36 1.36
N GLY A 35 -15.31 6.19 0.24
CA GLY A 35 -15.08 6.93 -1.00
C GLY A 35 -13.71 6.66 -1.63
N HIS A 36 -13.16 5.45 -1.45
CA HIS A 36 -11.88 5.06 -2.05
C HIS A 36 -12.09 4.51 -3.46
N GLU A 37 -11.13 4.80 -4.35
CA GLU A 37 -11.05 4.17 -5.66
C GLU A 37 -10.39 2.81 -5.49
N VAL A 38 -11.01 1.75 -6.00
CA VAL A 38 -10.45 0.40 -5.92
C VAL A 38 -9.75 0.06 -7.22
N ILE A 39 -8.54 -0.48 -7.13
CA ILE A 39 -7.81 -1.02 -8.26
C ILE A 39 -7.96 -2.54 -8.25
N VAL A 40 -8.40 -3.09 -9.39
CA VAL A 40 -8.55 -4.52 -9.63
C VAL A 40 -7.76 -4.93 -10.87
N CYS A 41 -7.34 -6.19 -10.91
CA CYS A 41 -6.53 -6.76 -11.97
C CYS A 41 -7.16 -8.00 -12.62
N SER A 42 -7.89 -8.85 -11.88
CA SER A 42 -8.26 -10.19 -12.38
C SER A 42 -9.77 -10.44 -12.33
N PRO A 43 -10.41 -10.94 -13.41
CA PRO A 43 -11.82 -11.31 -13.39
C PRO A 43 -12.07 -12.70 -12.78
N SER A 44 -11.03 -13.38 -12.28
CA SER A 44 -11.15 -14.76 -11.81
C SER A 44 -11.90 -14.84 -10.47
N PHE A 45 -12.93 -15.70 -10.39
CA PHE A 45 -13.63 -15.99 -9.13
C PHE A 45 -12.76 -16.67 -8.04
N HIS A 46 -11.49 -16.93 -8.33
CA HIS A 46 -10.52 -17.37 -7.33
C HIS A 46 -9.69 -16.23 -6.74
N THR A 47 -9.86 -14.98 -7.18
CA THR A 47 -9.18 -13.79 -6.64
C THR A 47 -10.14 -12.93 -5.82
N ALA A 48 -9.60 -11.95 -5.08
CA ALA A 48 -10.40 -11.04 -4.26
C ALA A 48 -11.27 -10.10 -5.12
N ASP A 49 -10.81 -9.77 -6.33
CA ASP A 49 -11.34 -8.68 -7.15
C ASP A 49 -12.85 -8.76 -7.39
N PRO A 50 -13.44 -9.89 -7.86
CA PRO A 50 -14.88 -9.94 -8.09
C PRO A 50 -15.70 -9.72 -6.82
N PHE A 51 -15.22 -10.23 -5.68
CA PHE A 51 -15.91 -10.12 -4.40
C PHE A 51 -15.79 -8.72 -3.80
N ILE A 52 -14.67 -8.03 -4.00
CA ILE A 52 -14.53 -6.61 -3.65
C ILE A 52 -15.55 -5.79 -4.45
N ILE A 53 -15.66 -6.03 -5.76
CA ILE A 53 -16.61 -5.36 -6.65
C ILE A 53 -18.06 -5.64 -6.24
N GLU A 54 -18.40 -6.89 -5.90
CA GLU A 54 -19.70 -7.26 -5.32
C GLU A 54 -20.00 -6.47 -4.04
N GLY A 55 -19.02 -6.37 -3.13
CA GLY A 55 -19.13 -5.56 -1.91
C GLY A 55 -19.40 -4.08 -2.20
N MET A 56 -18.64 -3.47 -3.10
CA MET A 56 -18.81 -2.06 -3.46
C MET A 56 -20.21 -1.75 -4.02
N LYS A 57 -20.78 -2.67 -4.82
CA LYS A 57 -22.12 -2.53 -5.41
C LYS A 57 -23.22 -2.40 -4.35
N THR A 58 -23.02 -2.95 -3.15
CA THR A 58 -23.99 -2.87 -2.05
C THR A 58 -24.08 -1.49 -1.39
N VAL A 59 -23.15 -0.58 -1.69
CA VAL A 59 -23.08 0.75 -1.08
C VAL A 59 -23.71 1.78 -1.99
N LEU A 60 -24.64 2.59 -1.46
CA LEU A 60 -25.29 3.67 -2.20
C LEU A 60 -24.26 4.69 -2.73
N GLY A 61 -24.43 5.11 -3.98
CA GLY A 61 -23.65 6.18 -4.58
C GLY A 61 -22.91 5.74 -5.85
N THR A 62 -21.95 6.56 -6.27
CA THR A 62 -21.11 6.28 -7.44
C THR A 62 -19.68 6.04 -6.99
N HIS A 63 -19.14 4.87 -7.33
CA HIS A 63 -17.82 4.42 -6.89
C HIS A 63 -16.89 4.22 -8.09
N ARG A 64 -15.63 4.61 -7.95
CA ARG A 64 -14.62 4.49 -9.01
C ARG A 64 -13.85 3.20 -8.86
N VAL A 65 -13.65 2.52 -9.98
CA VAL A 65 -12.84 1.31 -10.08
C VAL A 65 -11.86 1.49 -11.22
N THR A 66 -10.58 1.24 -10.99
CA THR A 66 -9.58 1.18 -12.06
C THR A 66 -9.25 -0.28 -12.33
N LEU A 67 -9.48 -0.74 -13.56
CA LEU A 67 -9.22 -2.10 -14.00
C LEU A 67 -7.95 -2.15 -14.84
N PHE A 68 -6.89 -2.77 -14.31
CA PHE A 68 -5.70 -3.11 -15.10
C PHE A 68 -5.87 -4.50 -15.73
N ARG A 69 -5.84 -4.58 -17.06
CA ARG A 69 -6.04 -5.85 -17.78
C ARG A 69 -4.98 -6.11 -18.84
N LEU A 70 -4.85 -7.38 -19.21
CA LEU A 70 -4.01 -7.80 -20.34
C LEU A 70 -4.71 -7.48 -21.68
N PRO A 71 -3.95 -7.15 -22.75
CA PRO A 71 -4.51 -6.96 -24.08
C PRO A 71 -5.21 -8.21 -24.63
N SER A 72 -4.76 -9.39 -24.20
CA SER A 72 -5.30 -10.69 -24.62
C SER A 72 -6.65 -11.04 -23.98
N GLU A 73 -7.05 -10.33 -22.93
CA GLU A 73 -8.34 -10.59 -22.28
C GLU A 73 -9.43 -9.73 -22.93
N SER A 74 -10.52 -10.40 -23.31
CA SER A 74 -11.66 -9.74 -23.93
C SER A 74 -12.37 -8.82 -22.94
N GLU A 75 -12.86 -7.68 -23.42
CA GLU A 75 -13.63 -6.75 -22.60
C GLU A 75 -14.94 -7.40 -22.13
N GLU A 76 -15.49 -8.32 -22.93
CA GLU A 76 -16.69 -9.09 -22.64
C GLU A 76 -16.53 -9.96 -21.39
N LEU A 77 -15.35 -10.57 -21.19
CA LEU A 77 -15.08 -11.37 -19.98
C LEU A 77 -15.23 -10.52 -18.72
N TYR A 78 -14.70 -9.30 -18.76
CA TYR A 78 -14.79 -8.36 -17.65
C TYR A 78 -16.21 -7.83 -17.44
N LYS A 79 -16.93 -7.52 -18.53
CA LYS A 79 -18.35 -7.15 -18.45
C LYS A 79 -19.19 -8.26 -17.83
N GLN A 80 -18.95 -9.52 -18.19
CA GLN A 80 -19.70 -10.65 -17.61
C GLN A 80 -19.50 -10.79 -16.10
N VAL A 81 -18.27 -10.55 -15.60
CA VAL A 81 -17.95 -10.69 -14.18
C VAL A 81 -18.35 -9.44 -13.37
N TYR A 82 -18.06 -8.25 -13.90
CA TYR A 82 -18.22 -6.99 -13.15
C TYR A 82 -19.50 -6.23 -13.48
N GLU A 83 -20.13 -6.49 -14.61
CA GLU A 83 -21.40 -5.91 -15.04
C GLU A 83 -22.40 -7.01 -15.41
N PRO A 84 -22.76 -7.95 -14.51
CA PRO A 84 -23.73 -8.97 -14.85
C PRO A 84 -25.01 -8.33 -15.38
N SER A 85 -25.31 -8.62 -16.65
CA SER A 85 -26.47 -8.11 -17.34
C SER A 85 -27.73 -8.57 -16.61
N GLU A 86 -28.50 -7.61 -16.11
CA GLU A 86 -29.94 -7.75 -15.91
C GLU A 86 -30.42 -8.75 -14.83
N LEU A 87 -29.93 -8.65 -13.59
CA LEU A 87 -30.86 -8.88 -12.48
C LEU A 87 -31.47 -7.53 -12.09
N GLY A 88 -32.76 -7.37 -12.42
CA GLY A 88 -33.62 -6.19 -12.19
C GLY A 88 -33.83 -5.76 -10.73
N SER A 89 -32.83 -5.98 -9.88
CA SER A 89 -32.73 -5.46 -8.52
C SER A 89 -31.95 -4.14 -8.57
N GLN A 90 -32.54 -3.09 -8.01
CA GLN A 90 -31.91 -1.78 -7.79
C GLN A 90 -30.64 -1.95 -6.95
N VAL A 91 -29.51 -2.24 -7.60
CA VAL A 91 -28.20 -2.26 -6.93
C VAL A 91 -27.93 -0.83 -6.50
N PRO A 92 -27.71 -0.56 -5.20
CA PRO A 92 -27.64 0.79 -4.69
C PRO A 92 -26.39 1.54 -5.20
N GLY A 93 -25.31 0.82 -5.51
CA GLY A 93 -24.06 1.40 -6.00
C GLY A 93 -23.89 1.34 -7.51
N LYS A 94 -23.59 2.48 -8.13
CA LYS A 94 -23.11 2.58 -9.52
C LYS A 94 -21.59 2.52 -9.55
N LEU A 95 -21.02 1.65 -10.37
CA LEU A 95 -19.58 1.59 -10.59
C LEU A 95 -19.20 2.34 -11.87
N ILE A 96 -18.09 3.08 -11.83
CA ILE A 96 -17.45 3.69 -13.01
C ILE A 96 -16.08 3.05 -13.17
N PHE A 97 -15.90 2.30 -14.26
CA PHE A 97 -14.65 1.64 -14.59
C PHE A 97 -13.74 2.54 -15.44
N ASP A 98 -12.51 2.76 -14.99
CA ASP A 98 -11.39 3.26 -15.80
C ASP A 98 -10.53 2.06 -16.24
N HIS A 99 -10.50 1.78 -17.55
CA HIS A 99 -9.79 0.63 -18.08
C HIS A 99 -8.35 1.01 -18.45
N ARG A 100 -7.39 0.29 -17.88
CA ARG A 100 -5.96 0.42 -18.15
C ARG A 100 -5.46 -0.88 -18.78
N ILE A 101 -4.90 -0.77 -19.98
CA ILE A 101 -4.28 -1.90 -20.66
C ILE A 101 -2.77 -1.73 -20.53
N ALA A 102 -2.08 -2.79 -20.12
CA ALA A 102 -0.63 -2.83 -20.12
C ALA A 102 -0.13 -4.12 -20.77
N GLU A 103 0.87 -3.99 -21.64
CA GLU A 103 1.50 -5.13 -22.32
C GLU A 103 2.37 -5.95 -21.35
N GLY A 104 2.56 -7.23 -21.67
CA GLY A 104 3.34 -8.16 -20.86
C GLY A 104 2.48 -9.23 -20.20
N GLY A 105 2.93 -9.74 -19.05
CA GLY A 105 2.19 -10.73 -18.26
C GLY A 105 1.61 -10.15 -16.96
N TRP A 106 0.89 -10.97 -16.20
CA TRP A 106 0.26 -10.58 -14.92
C TRP A 106 1.17 -9.85 -13.93
N ARG A 107 2.47 -10.18 -13.92
CA ARG A 107 3.45 -9.49 -13.07
C ARG A 107 3.63 -8.02 -13.47
N VAL A 108 3.64 -7.73 -14.77
CA VAL A 108 3.77 -6.37 -15.29
C VAL A 108 2.50 -5.58 -14.96
N ILE A 109 1.32 -6.19 -15.15
CA ILE A 109 0.03 -5.63 -14.73
C ILE A 109 0.07 -5.22 -13.25
N HIS A 110 0.50 -6.11 -12.36
CA HIS A 110 0.60 -5.81 -10.94
C HIS A 110 1.58 -4.68 -10.65
N LEU A 111 2.73 -4.58 -11.34
CA LEU A 111 3.67 -3.47 -11.15
C LEU A 111 3.07 -2.12 -11.57
N HIS A 112 2.33 -2.08 -12.67
CA HIS A 112 1.60 -0.87 -13.07
C HIS A 112 0.52 -0.50 -12.05
N ALA A 113 -0.22 -1.49 -11.55
CA ALA A 113 -1.23 -1.28 -10.52
C ALA A 113 -0.62 -0.79 -9.21
N ILE A 114 0.52 -1.34 -8.76
CA ILE A 114 1.26 -0.88 -7.57
C ILE A 114 1.65 0.59 -7.72
N ARG A 115 2.27 0.96 -8.84
CA ARG A 115 2.68 2.36 -9.10
C ARG A 115 1.51 3.34 -9.17
N TYR A 116 0.33 2.85 -9.54
CA TYR A 116 -0.89 3.65 -9.58
C TYR A 116 -1.61 3.68 -8.22
N ALA A 117 -1.32 2.76 -7.30
CA ALA A 117 -1.94 2.69 -5.99
C ALA A 117 -1.30 3.69 -5.02
N ASP A 118 -2.11 4.20 -4.09
CA ASP A 118 -1.61 4.90 -2.91
C ASP A 118 -1.28 3.89 -1.78
N VAL A 119 -1.90 2.71 -1.81
CA VAL A 119 -1.72 1.62 -0.86
C VAL A 119 -2.15 0.29 -1.48
N VAL A 120 -1.42 -0.77 -1.15
CA VAL A 120 -1.71 -2.15 -1.53
C VAL A 120 -2.24 -2.92 -0.33
N VAL A 121 -3.31 -3.69 -0.51
CA VAL A 121 -3.91 -4.55 0.50
C VAL A 121 -3.81 -5.99 0.03
N ALA A 122 -3.08 -6.82 0.77
CA ALA A 122 -2.95 -8.23 0.49
C ALA A 122 -3.81 -9.08 1.43
N ILE A 123 -4.64 -9.96 0.87
CA ILE A 123 -5.54 -10.87 1.59
C ILE A 123 -5.38 -12.29 1.05
N GLY A 124 -5.09 -13.26 1.92
CA GLY A 124 -4.82 -14.64 1.50
C GLY A 124 -3.68 -14.72 0.47
N GLY A 125 -3.95 -15.37 -0.67
CA GLY A 125 -3.08 -15.34 -1.85
C GLY A 125 -2.10 -16.50 -2.00
N SER A 126 -1.62 -16.71 -3.22
CA SER A 126 -0.56 -17.66 -3.53
C SER A 126 0.82 -16.98 -3.53
N THR A 127 1.87 -17.77 -3.41
CA THR A 127 3.27 -17.32 -3.51
C THR A 127 3.60 -16.73 -4.89
N SER A 128 3.00 -17.26 -5.97
CA SER A 128 3.33 -16.85 -7.34
C SER A 128 2.84 -15.44 -7.71
N GLY A 129 1.69 -15.01 -7.16
CA GLY A 129 1.06 -13.73 -7.48
C GLY A 129 1.16 -12.73 -6.32
N THR A 130 0.38 -12.97 -5.27
CA THR A 130 0.21 -12.06 -4.13
C THR A 130 1.54 -11.77 -3.43
N HIS A 131 2.37 -12.78 -3.18
CA HIS A 131 3.66 -12.60 -2.49
C HIS A 131 4.63 -11.74 -3.31
N THR A 132 4.69 -11.95 -4.63
CA THR A 132 5.51 -11.12 -5.53
C THR A 132 5.01 -9.67 -5.51
N THR A 133 3.70 -9.43 -5.54
CA THR A 133 3.11 -8.09 -5.45
C THR A 133 3.46 -7.41 -4.12
N VAL A 134 3.39 -8.11 -2.99
CA VAL A 134 3.73 -7.57 -1.66
C VAL A 134 5.17 -7.06 -1.61
N TYR A 135 6.16 -7.87 -1.99
CA TYR A 135 7.56 -7.42 -1.99
C TYR A 135 7.83 -6.37 -3.07
N SER A 136 7.17 -6.46 -4.22
CA SER A 136 7.29 -5.42 -5.25
C SER A 136 6.76 -4.08 -4.76
N SER A 137 5.75 -4.08 -3.88
CA SER A 137 5.21 -2.86 -3.26
C SER A 137 6.22 -2.23 -2.31
N GLU A 138 6.90 -3.03 -1.48
CA GLU A 138 7.99 -2.56 -0.62
C GLU A 138 9.14 -1.95 -1.44
N LEU A 139 9.55 -2.61 -2.53
CA LEU A 139 10.60 -2.11 -3.43
C LEU A 139 10.21 -0.83 -4.17
N LEU A 140 8.92 -0.64 -4.45
CA LEU A 140 8.38 0.55 -5.11
C LEU A 140 7.90 1.59 -4.09
N GLU A 141 8.24 1.43 -2.81
CA GLU A 141 7.90 2.34 -1.71
C GLU A 141 6.40 2.64 -1.60
N THR A 142 5.57 1.69 -2.06
CA THR A 142 4.12 1.75 -1.99
C THR A 142 3.68 1.04 -0.72
N PRO A 143 2.98 1.72 0.22
CA PRO A 143 2.54 1.11 1.46
C PRO A 143 1.79 -0.20 1.21
N VAL A 144 2.18 -1.29 1.88
CA VAL A 144 1.44 -2.56 1.82
C VAL A 144 0.87 -2.96 3.18
N ILE A 145 -0.45 -3.13 3.21
CA ILE A 145 -1.26 -3.69 4.30
C ILE A 145 -1.45 -5.19 4.07
N LEU A 146 -1.17 -6.00 5.08
CA LEU A 146 -1.33 -7.45 5.05
C LEU A 146 -2.48 -7.85 5.97
N ILE A 147 -3.42 -8.65 5.47
CA ILE A 147 -4.49 -9.28 6.25
C ILE A 147 -4.14 -10.78 6.41
N PRO A 148 -3.43 -11.16 7.49
CA PRO A 148 -2.87 -12.50 7.63
C PRO A 148 -3.90 -13.58 8.01
N THR A 149 -5.10 -13.21 8.46
CA THR A 149 -6.07 -14.14 9.06
C THR A 149 -6.69 -15.16 8.10
N LEU A 150 -6.46 -15.00 6.80
CA LEU A 150 -6.96 -15.88 5.75
C LEU A 150 -5.83 -16.69 5.09
N GLY A 151 -4.69 -16.79 5.77
CA GLY A 151 -3.58 -17.63 5.37
C GLY A 151 -2.79 -17.13 4.15
N GLY A 152 -2.08 -18.06 3.53
CA GLY A 152 -1.44 -17.87 2.23
C GLY A 152 -0.29 -16.86 2.24
N ALA A 153 -0.16 -16.13 1.13
CA ALA A 153 0.95 -15.19 0.94
C ALA A 153 0.91 -14.00 1.92
N ALA A 154 -0.26 -13.50 2.28
CA ALA A 154 -0.42 -12.41 3.24
C ALA A 154 0.06 -12.83 4.64
N GLU A 155 -0.29 -14.03 5.09
CA GLU A 155 0.22 -14.62 6.34
C GLU A 155 1.73 -14.85 6.28
N ASN A 156 2.23 -15.45 5.19
CA ASN A 156 3.65 -15.76 5.04
C ASN A 156 4.53 -14.50 5.08
N ALA A 157 4.07 -13.39 4.51
CA ALA A 157 4.80 -12.11 4.55
C ALA A 157 4.67 -11.38 5.91
N TRP A 158 3.69 -11.74 6.74
CA TRP A 158 3.36 -11.01 7.97
C TRP A 158 4.53 -10.91 8.94
N SER A 159 5.22 -12.02 9.21
CA SER A 159 6.35 -12.06 10.15
C SER A 159 7.47 -11.09 9.76
N TYR A 160 7.72 -10.94 8.45
CA TYR A 160 8.72 -10.04 7.91
C TYR A 160 8.29 -8.57 8.01
N PHE A 161 7.03 -8.23 7.76
CA PHE A 161 6.56 -6.84 7.72
C PHE A 161 6.10 -6.29 9.08
N ARG A 162 5.50 -7.13 9.94
CA ARG A 162 4.85 -6.71 11.21
C ARG A 162 5.74 -5.79 12.03
N GLY A 163 6.92 -6.27 12.42
CA GLY A 163 7.82 -5.55 13.33
C GLY A 163 8.50 -4.32 12.73
N ARG A 164 8.43 -4.14 11.40
CA ARG A 164 9.08 -3.03 10.70
C ARG A 164 8.12 -1.87 10.41
N TYR A 165 6.86 -2.16 10.13
CA TYR A 165 5.96 -1.14 9.57
C TYR A 165 4.67 -0.91 10.37
N TYR A 166 4.25 -1.86 11.20
CA TYR A 166 2.97 -1.81 11.91
C TYR A 166 3.15 -1.46 13.38
N SER A 167 2.26 -0.62 13.90
CA SER A 167 2.05 -0.50 15.34
C SER A 167 1.30 -1.71 15.90
N ASP A 168 1.39 -1.93 17.22
CA ASP A 168 0.66 -3.03 17.88
C ASP A 168 -0.86 -2.89 17.72
N GLY A 169 -1.39 -1.66 17.70
CA GLY A 169 -2.82 -1.41 17.48
C GLY A 169 -3.27 -1.82 16.08
N GLU A 170 -2.52 -1.42 15.04
CA GLU A 170 -2.78 -1.81 13.65
C GLU A 170 -2.64 -3.34 13.48
N ALA A 171 -1.59 -3.94 14.06
CA ALA A 171 -1.38 -5.38 14.01
C ALA A 171 -2.53 -6.16 14.66
N ASN A 172 -3.01 -5.72 15.82
CA ASN A 172 -4.13 -6.34 16.50
C ASN A 172 -5.43 -6.28 15.68
N ILE A 173 -5.67 -5.20 14.92
CA ILE A 173 -6.84 -5.09 14.04
C ILE A 173 -6.70 -6.05 12.86
N LEU A 174 -5.55 -6.06 12.19
CA LEU A 174 -5.31 -6.89 11.00
C LEU A 174 -5.31 -8.39 11.30
N GLN A 175 -4.98 -8.79 12.52
CA GLN A 175 -5.01 -10.18 12.98
C GLN A 175 -6.37 -10.63 13.54
N ARG A 176 -7.39 -9.75 13.59
CA ARG A 176 -8.74 -10.16 14.01
C ARG A 176 -9.41 -11.01 12.93
N PRO A 177 -9.81 -12.26 13.25
CA PRO A 177 -10.55 -13.08 12.31
C PRO A 177 -11.81 -12.38 11.85
N TRP A 178 -12.14 -12.54 10.57
CA TRP A 178 -13.44 -12.13 10.06
C TRP A 178 -14.53 -13.08 10.57
N HIS A 179 -15.68 -12.51 10.93
CA HIS A 179 -16.87 -13.27 11.34
C HIS A 179 -18.11 -12.77 10.57
N PRO A 180 -19.04 -13.67 10.19
CA PRO A 180 -20.33 -13.26 9.65
C PRO A 180 -21.06 -12.34 10.63
N GLY A 181 -21.58 -11.21 10.15
CA GLY A 181 -22.25 -10.20 10.99
C GLY A 181 -21.31 -9.28 11.77
N ALA A 182 -19.99 -9.36 11.55
CA ALA A 182 -19.07 -8.36 12.06
C ALA A 182 -19.14 -7.09 11.19
N ASP A 183 -20.17 -6.27 11.41
CA ASP A 183 -20.47 -5.06 10.62
C ASP A 183 -19.30 -4.05 10.58
N THR A 184 -18.36 -4.15 11.51
CA THR A 184 -17.24 -3.21 11.64
C THR A 184 -15.91 -3.75 11.11
N TRP A 185 -15.79 -5.02 10.69
CA TRP A 185 -14.48 -5.58 10.31
C TRP A 185 -13.87 -4.81 9.15
N GLY A 186 -14.59 -4.68 8.03
CA GLY A 186 -14.11 -3.94 6.86
C GLY A 186 -13.75 -2.48 7.20
N THR A 187 -14.59 -1.81 8.00
CA THR A 187 -14.37 -0.42 8.44
C THR A 187 -13.08 -0.26 9.23
N GLN A 188 -12.82 -1.15 10.20
CA GLN A 188 -11.57 -1.11 10.99
C GLN A 188 -10.33 -1.35 10.10
N ILE A 189 -10.43 -2.23 9.12
CA ILE A 189 -9.35 -2.43 8.14
C ILE A 189 -9.11 -1.15 7.33
N VAL A 190 -10.18 -0.46 6.89
CA VAL A 190 -10.06 0.81 6.17
C VAL A 190 -9.44 1.92 7.01
N GLU A 191 -9.77 2.02 8.29
CA GLU A 191 -9.12 2.96 9.22
C GLU A 191 -7.60 2.72 9.30
N VAL A 192 -7.19 1.44 9.38
CA VAL A 192 -5.78 1.05 9.34
C VAL A 192 -5.15 1.42 8.00
N ILE A 193 -5.82 1.14 6.87
CA ILE A 193 -5.36 1.53 5.53
C ILE A 193 -5.10 3.04 5.45
N GLN A 194 -6.03 3.87 5.94
CA GLN A 194 -5.91 5.32 5.91
C GLN A 194 -4.77 5.84 6.79
N SER A 195 -4.67 5.34 8.03
CA SER A 195 -3.58 5.68 8.95
C SER A 195 -2.21 5.32 8.34
N PHE A 196 -2.10 4.10 7.82
CA PHE A 196 -0.86 3.57 7.29
C PHE A 196 -0.43 4.27 6.01
N ALA A 197 -1.37 4.54 5.09
CA ALA A 197 -1.10 5.32 3.88
C ALA A 197 -0.64 6.74 4.19
N LYS A 198 -1.24 7.39 5.20
CA LYS A 198 -0.85 8.75 5.64
C LYS A 198 0.57 8.77 6.22
N ARG A 199 0.97 7.74 6.97
CA ARG A 199 2.33 7.64 7.52
C ARG A 199 3.37 7.23 6.47
N ASN A 200 2.95 6.47 5.45
CA ASN A 200 3.79 5.78 4.47
C ASN A 200 5.13 5.29 5.07
N PRO A 201 5.12 4.23 5.89
CA PRO A 201 6.34 3.76 6.54
C PRO A 201 7.36 3.11 5.58
N MET A 202 7.01 2.97 4.29
CA MET A 202 7.86 2.39 3.24
C MET A 202 8.52 3.42 2.36
N ALA A 203 8.10 4.69 2.43
CA ALA A 203 8.84 5.78 1.80
C ALA A 203 10.24 5.79 2.41
N GLN A 204 11.26 5.49 1.60
CA GLN A 204 12.62 5.72 2.05
C GLN A 204 12.73 7.22 2.28
N THR A 205 13.11 7.61 3.49
CA THR A 205 13.33 9.02 3.79
C THR A 205 14.56 9.49 3.01
N HIS A 206 14.39 9.86 1.74
CA HIS A 206 15.34 10.70 0.99
C HIS A 206 15.68 11.99 1.76
N TYR A 207 14.84 12.33 2.75
CA TYR A 207 15.11 13.32 3.79
C TYR A 207 16.53 13.24 4.37
N ARG A 208 17.16 12.05 4.52
CA ARG A 208 18.56 11.99 4.98
C ARG A 208 19.54 12.52 3.93
N GLU A 209 19.33 12.23 2.65
CA GLU A 209 20.22 12.68 1.59
C GLU A 209 20.08 14.19 1.37
N ASP A 210 18.85 14.69 1.32
CA ASP A 210 18.58 16.12 1.17
C ASP A 210 19.03 16.93 2.39
N MET A 211 18.84 16.41 3.62
CA MET A 211 19.36 17.07 4.82
C MET A 211 20.88 17.03 4.88
N VAL A 212 21.53 15.94 4.46
CA VAL A 212 22.99 15.86 4.37
C VAL A 212 23.50 16.83 3.31
N ALA A 213 22.87 16.90 2.14
CA ALA A 213 23.21 17.85 1.09
C ALA A 213 23.01 19.30 1.55
N ALA A 214 21.90 19.62 2.23
CA ALA A 214 21.64 20.93 2.78
C ALA A 214 22.64 21.30 3.87
N ALA A 215 23.00 20.37 4.76
CA ALA A 215 24.01 20.58 5.79
C ALA A 215 25.40 20.82 5.17
N LEU A 216 25.79 20.05 4.17
CA LEU A 216 27.04 20.26 3.42
C LEU A 216 27.04 21.59 2.66
N GLY A 217 25.90 21.98 2.08
CA GLY A 217 25.72 23.28 1.44
C GLY A 217 25.87 24.44 2.44
N ALA A 218 25.23 24.35 3.61
CA ALA A 218 25.36 25.35 4.67
C ALA A 218 26.80 25.46 5.19
N LEU A 219 27.48 24.32 5.43
CA LEU A 219 28.88 24.29 5.82
C LEU A 219 29.80 24.92 4.77
N SER A 220 29.49 24.72 3.49
CA SER A 220 30.25 25.31 2.38
C SER A 220 30.10 26.84 2.34
N VAL A 221 28.89 27.36 2.58
CA VAL A 221 28.64 28.82 2.65
C VAL A 221 29.35 29.44 3.86
N VAL A 222 29.29 28.80 5.02
CA VAL A 222 30.01 29.25 6.22
C VAL A 222 31.52 29.26 5.97
N SER A 223 32.06 28.20 5.38
CA SER A 223 33.48 28.09 5.04
C SER A 223 33.91 29.19 4.05
N TRP A 224 33.09 29.45 3.03
CA TRP A 224 33.32 30.53 2.08
C TRP A 224 33.33 31.90 2.76
N PHE A 225 32.36 32.17 3.64
CA PHE A 225 32.31 33.42 4.39
C PHE A 225 33.58 33.63 5.24
N PHE A 226 34.05 32.60 5.94
CA PHE A 226 35.28 32.68 6.72
C PHE A 226 36.55 32.84 5.86
N LEU A 227 36.57 32.28 4.64
CA LEU A 227 37.71 32.45 3.73
C LEU A 227 37.84 33.88 3.18
N PHE A 228 36.72 34.53 2.86
CA PHE A 228 36.72 35.83 2.17
C PHE A 228 36.46 37.02 3.09
N PHE A 229 35.67 36.84 4.14
CA PHE A 229 35.26 37.88 5.09
C PHE A 229 35.66 37.57 6.54
N GLY A 230 36.27 36.40 6.77
CA GLY A 230 36.78 36.03 8.08
C GLY A 230 37.88 37.01 8.54
N PRO A 231 38.08 37.10 9.86
CA PRO A 231 38.97 38.08 10.44
C PRO A 231 40.37 37.92 9.86
N SER A 232 41.04 39.06 9.61
CA SER A 232 42.37 39.12 8.99
C SER A 232 43.31 38.08 9.62
N LYS A 233 44.24 37.55 8.81
CA LYS A 233 45.12 36.39 9.09
C LYS A 233 45.77 36.32 10.50
N GLY A 234 45.77 37.40 11.28
CA GLY A 234 46.22 37.44 12.67
C GLY A 234 45.23 36.90 13.73
N GLN A 235 43.94 36.71 13.45
CA GLN A 235 42.97 36.18 14.44
C GLN A 235 42.62 34.69 14.27
N LEU A 236 42.77 34.13 13.08
CA LEU A 236 42.42 32.71 12.80
C LEU A 236 43.35 31.70 13.51
N THR A 237 44.59 32.06 13.81
CA THR A 237 45.54 31.22 14.54
C THR A 237 45.17 31.02 16.00
N LEU A 238 44.44 31.96 16.63
CA LEU A 238 44.07 31.85 18.04
C LEU A 238 42.88 30.89 18.25
N THR A 239 41.90 30.91 17.33
CA THR A 239 40.63 30.17 17.50
C THR A 239 40.77 28.67 17.23
N LEU A 240 41.60 28.27 16.27
CA LEU A 240 41.87 26.84 15.99
C LEU A 240 42.68 26.17 17.11
N VAL A 241 43.57 26.92 17.78
CA VAL A 241 44.30 26.41 18.96
C VAL A 241 43.36 26.20 20.15
N THR A 242 42.38 27.07 20.37
CA THR A 242 41.41 26.89 21.48
C THR A 242 40.44 25.73 21.27
N LEU A 243 40.03 25.44 20.02
CA LEU A 243 39.15 24.29 19.73
C LEU A 243 39.89 22.94 19.76
N GLY A 244 41.18 22.91 19.36
CA GLY A 244 42.01 21.72 19.45
C GLY A 244 42.37 21.32 20.89
N VAL A 245 42.55 22.29 21.80
CA VAL A 245 42.92 22.01 23.20
C VAL A 245 41.74 21.45 24.02
N ASN A 246 40.50 21.85 23.73
CA ASN A 246 39.32 21.34 24.46
C ASN A 246 38.89 19.92 24.07
N GLN A 247 39.30 19.41 22.90
CA GLN A 247 39.01 18.01 22.53
C GLN A 247 39.92 17.00 23.25
N VAL A 248 41.10 17.42 23.70
CA VAL A 248 42.03 16.53 24.43
C VAL A 248 41.59 16.32 25.89
N THR A 249 40.75 17.19 26.45
CA THR A 249 40.25 17.06 27.84
C THR A 249 38.97 16.23 27.96
N LEU A 250 38.28 15.95 26.84
CA LEU A 250 37.05 15.13 26.81
C LEU A 250 37.29 13.66 26.43
N LEU A 251 38.55 13.26 26.23
CA LEU A 251 38.99 11.89 25.93
C LEU A 251 39.86 11.27 27.04
N ARG A 252 39.74 11.77 28.27
CA ARG A 252 40.20 11.11 29.50
C ARG A 252 39.03 10.93 30.45
#